data_AF-A0A023H3G4-F1
#
_entry.id   AF-A0A023H3G4-F1
#
_cell.length_a   1.000
_cell.length_b   1.000
_cell.length_c   1.000
_cell.angle_alpha   90.00
_cell.angle_beta   90.00
_cell.angle_gamma   90.00
#
_symmetry.space_group_name_H-M   'P 1'
#
loop_
_entity.id
_entity.type
_entity.pdbx_description
1 polymer ?
#
loop_
_entity_poly.entity_id
_entity_poly.type
_entity_poly.pdbx_seq_one_letter_code
_entity_poly.pdbx_strand_id
1 'polypeptide(L)' 'NAMANHGILPHDGKNISFVEMGEKIRATYNFSPSFCFFVPAYSANMMKKDYKTGHFDLQELDMHNGIEHDA' A
#
# COMPACT_ATOMS: atom_id res chain seq x y z
N ASN A 1 -8.54 -1.19 1.14
CA ASN A 1 -10.01 -1.26 0.97
C ASN A 1 -10.72 0.04 1.29
N ALA A 2 -10.78 0.54 2.54
CA ALA A 2 -11.53 1.77 2.86
C ALA A 2 -11.18 2.97 1.96
N MET A 3 -9.90 3.29 1.78
CA MET A 3 -9.47 4.38 0.89
C MET A 3 -9.93 4.21 -0.57
N ALA A 4 -9.95 2.98 -1.11
CA ALA A 4 -10.43 2.71 -2.47
C ALA A 4 -11.97 2.85 -2.56
N ASN A 5 -12.69 2.35 -1.57
CA ASN A 5 -14.15 2.49 -1.47
C ASN A 5 -14.59 3.96 -1.39
N HIS A 6 -13.74 4.84 -0.86
CA HIS A 6 -13.99 6.28 -0.76
C HIS A 6 -13.32 7.11 -1.87
N GLY A 7 -12.74 6.48 -2.90
CA GLY A 7 -12.13 7.17 -4.04
C GLY A 7 -10.83 7.93 -3.71
N ILE A 8 -10.21 7.64 -2.58
CA ILE A 8 -8.91 8.21 -2.16
C ILE A 8 -7.75 7.47 -2.86
N LEU A 9 -7.92 6.16 -3.06
CA LEU A 9 -7.16 5.34 -4.00
C LEU A 9 -8.05 5.01 -5.21
N PRO A 10 -7.47 4.52 -6.34
CA PRO A 10 -8.24 3.92 -7.43
C PRO A 10 -9.33 2.99 -6.91
N HIS A 11 -10.56 3.23 -7.36
CA HIS A 11 -11.75 2.53 -6.83
C HIS A 11 -11.75 1.04 -7.13
N ASP A 12 -11.13 0.65 -8.25
CA ASP A 12 -10.93 -0.75 -8.64
C ASP A 12 -9.78 -1.43 -7.87
N GLY A 13 -9.04 -0.68 -7.05
CA GLY A 13 -7.93 -1.17 -6.26
C GLY A 13 -6.69 -1.52 -7.08
N LYS A 14 -6.53 -0.99 -8.29
CA LYS A 14 -5.44 -1.35 -9.20
C LYS A 14 -4.46 -0.22 -9.45
N ASN A 15 -3.24 -0.59 -9.86
CA ASN A 15 -2.18 0.32 -10.29
C ASN A 15 -1.91 1.46 -9.29
N ILE A 16 -1.77 1.11 -8.02
CA ILE A 16 -1.47 2.05 -6.94
C ILE A 16 0.04 2.18 -6.79
N SER A 17 0.59 3.39 -6.84
CA SER A 17 2.01 3.58 -6.56
C SER A 17 2.29 3.45 -5.05
N PHE A 18 3.44 2.89 -4.67
CA PHE A 18 3.79 2.76 -3.24
C PHE A 18 3.97 4.12 -2.56
N VAL A 19 4.48 5.12 -3.28
CA VAL A 19 4.65 6.49 -2.80
C VAL A 19 3.28 7.13 -2.52
N GLU A 20 2.35 7.04 -3.47
CA GLU A 20 0.99 7.57 -3.30
C GLU A 20 0.31 6.91 -2.11
N MET A 21 0.45 5.59 -1.93
CA MET A 21 -0.16 4.91 -0.80
C MET A 21 0.30 5.52 0.54
N GLY A 22 1.60 5.76 0.72
CA GLY A 22 2.13 6.40 1.93
C GLY A 22 1.58 7.81 2.16
N GLU A 23 1.55 8.64 1.10
CA GLU A 23 1.02 10.00 1.16
C GLU A 23 -0.46 10.05 1.50
N LYS A 24 -1.27 9.19 0.87
CA LYS A 24 -2.72 9.10 1.08
C LYS A 24 -3.06 8.56 2.46
N ILE A 25 -2.32 7.57 2.97
CA ILE A 25 -2.51 7.06 4.35
C ILE A 25 -2.29 8.19 5.36
N ARG A 26 -1.21 8.96 5.22
CA ARG A 26 -0.93 10.08 6.12
C ARG A 26 -2.04 11.12 6.08
N ALA A 27 -2.46 11.53 4.88
CA ALA A 27 -3.49 12.55 4.72
C ALA A 27 -4.86 12.07 5.23
N THR A 28 -5.18 10.79 5.09
CA THR A 28 -6.50 10.23 5.44
C THR A 28 -6.61 9.88 6.91
N TYR A 29 -5.56 9.29 7.49
CA TYR A 29 -5.62 8.71 8.83
C TYR A 29 -4.70 9.38 9.85
N ASN A 30 -3.94 10.42 9.46
CA ASN A 30 -2.98 11.09 10.31
C ASN A 30 -1.96 10.12 10.95
N PHE A 31 -1.57 9.09 10.19
CA PHE A 31 -0.55 8.13 10.62
C PHE A 31 0.84 8.79 10.64
N SER A 32 1.70 8.30 11.53
CA SER A 32 3.09 8.74 11.60
C SER A 32 3.78 8.59 10.23
N PRO A 33 4.62 9.55 9.81
CA PRO A 33 5.40 9.44 8.58
C PRO A 33 6.26 8.16 8.51
N SER A 34 6.74 7.65 9.65
CA SER A 34 7.54 6.43 9.69
C SER A 34 6.75 5.20 9.21
N PHE A 35 5.51 5.05 9.66
CA PHE A 35 4.63 3.95 9.24
C PHE A 35 4.17 4.10 7.78
N CYS A 36 3.91 5.35 7.36
CA CYS A 36 3.53 5.65 5.97
C CYS A 36 4.63 5.31 4.97
N PHE A 37 5.90 5.29 5.40
CA PHE A 37 7.02 4.82 4.59
C PHE A 37 7.25 3.31 4.73
N PHE A 38 7.35 2.82 5.97
CA PHE A 38 7.80 1.45 6.24
C PHE A 38 6.86 0.40 5.64
N VAL A 39 5.55 0.56 5.82
CA VAL A 39 4.59 -0.46 5.36
C VAL A 39 4.59 -0.56 3.82
N PRO A 40 4.44 0.52 3.04
CA PRO A 40 4.50 0.41 1.58
C PRO A 40 5.88 0.00 1.05
N ALA A 41 6.98 0.41 1.71
CA ALA A 41 8.33 -0.01 1.32
C ALA A 41 8.58 -1.51 1.57
N TYR A 42 8.01 -2.05 2.66
CA TYR A 42 8.03 -3.49 2.92
C TYR A 42 7.21 -4.25 1.88
N SER A 43 6.00 -3.79 1.54
CA SER A 43 5.18 -4.36 0.46
C SER A 43 5.92 -4.38 -0.89
N ALA A 44 6.62 -3.30 -1.23
CA ALA A 44 7.40 -3.22 -2.46
C ALA A 44 8.52 -4.28 -2.48
N ASN A 45 9.26 -4.44 -1.38
CA ASN A 45 10.30 -5.46 -1.25
C ASN A 45 9.73 -6.88 -1.35
N MET A 46 8.64 -7.14 -0.64
CA MET A 46 7.92 -8.42 -0.66
C MET A 46 7.51 -8.80 -2.10
N MET A 47 7.03 -7.84 -2.88
CA MET A 47 6.63 -8.03 -4.29
C MET A 47 7.81 -7.96 -5.28
N LYS A 48 9.05 -7.76 -4.81
CA LYS A 48 10.25 -7.54 -5.64
C LYS A 48 10.09 -6.38 -6.63
N LYS A 49 9.42 -5.31 -6.21
CA LYS A 49 9.18 -4.08 -6.98
C LYS A 49 9.99 -2.93 -6.39
N ASP A 50 10.28 -1.94 -7.23
CA ASP A 50 10.91 -0.70 -6.77
C ASP A 50 9.90 0.17 -6.02
N TYR A 51 10.26 0.68 -4.84
CA TYR A 51 9.36 1.52 -4.05
C TYR A 51 9.01 2.84 -4.73
N LYS A 52 9.94 3.44 -5.48
CA LYS A 52 9.76 4.79 -6.04
C LYS A 52 8.94 4.80 -7.32
N THR A 53 9.08 3.77 -8.14
CA THR A 53 8.50 3.68 -9.48
C THR A 53 7.50 2.53 -9.63
N GLY A 54 7.50 1.58 -8.70
CA GLY A 54 6.64 0.41 -8.71
C GLY A 54 5.19 0.73 -8.34
N HIS A 55 4.31 -0.12 -8.84
CA HIS A 55 2.88 -0.08 -8.61
C HIS A 55 2.39 -1.47 -8.21
N PHE A 56 1.27 -1.52 -7.49
CA PHE A 56 0.64 -2.78 -7.11
C PHE A 56 -0.89 -2.68 -7.14
N ASP A 57 -1.53 -3.82 -7.24
CA ASP A 57 -2.96 -3.99 -7.04
C ASP A 57 -3.22 -4.41 -5.59
N LEU A 58 -4.30 -3.94 -4.96
CA LEU A 58 -4.62 -4.25 -3.56
C LEU A 58 -4.64 -5.75 -3.27
N GLN A 59 -5.07 -6.56 -4.24
CA GLN A 59 -5.09 -8.03 -4.15
C GLN A 59 -3.70 -8.65 -3.99
N GLU A 60 -2.62 -7.98 -4.45
CA GLU A 60 -1.26 -8.48 -4.25
C GLU A 60 -0.82 -8.47 -2.77
N LEU A 61 -1.51 -7.70 -1.91
CA LEU A 61 -1.27 -7.70 -0.46
C LEU A 61 -1.75 -9.00 0.22
N ASP A 62 -2.63 -9.77 -0.43
CA ASP A 62 -3.15 -11.05 0.07
C ASP A 62 -2.15 -12.21 -0.12
N MET A 63 -0.91 -11.92 -0.53
CA MET A 63 0.13 -12.95 -0.67
C MET A 63 0.50 -13.53 0.69
N HIS A 64 0.23 -14.83 0.85
CA HIS A 64 0.47 -15.56 2.10
C HIS A 64 1.95 -15.56 2.52
N ASN A 65 2.20 -15.40 3.83
CA ASN A 65 3.52 -15.19 4.42
C ASN A 65 4.24 -13.93 3.94
N GLY A 66 3.45 -12.92 3.58
CA GLY A 66 3.90 -11.59 3.22
C GLY A 66 3.66 -10.60 4.35
N ILE A 67 2.89 -9.55 4.05
CA ILE A 67 2.19 -8.77 5.08
C ILE A 67 0.99 -9.56 5.62
N GLU A 68 0.35 -10.36 4.78
CA GLU A 68 -0.68 -11.31 5.20
C GLU A 68 -0.02 -12.48 5.95
N HIS A 69 -0.53 -12.76 7.16
CA HIS A 69 0.01 -13.77 8.08
C HIS A 69 -1.10 -14.37 8.96
N ASP A 70 -0.88 -15.60 9.43
CA ASP A 70 -1.75 -16.26 10.41
C ASP A 70 -1.69 -15.56 11.78
N ALA A 71 -2.75 -15.72 12.60
CA ALA A 71 -2.89 -15.08 13.91
C ALA A 71 -2.10 -15.79 15.03
#